data_AF-A0AA38UI72-F1
#
_entry.id   AF-A0AA38UI72-F1
#
_cell.length_a   1.000
_cell.length_b   1.000
_cell.length_c   1.000
_cell.angle_alpha   90.00
_cell.angle_beta   90.00
_cell.angle_gamma   90.00
#
_symmetry.space_group_name_H-M   'P 1'
#
loop_
_entity.id
_entity.type
_entity.pdbx_description
1 polymer ?
#
loop_
_entity_poly.entity_id
_entity_poly.type
_entity_poly.pdbx_seq_one_letter_code
_entity_poly.pdbx_strand_id
1 'polypeptide(L)'
;MSIRAHYHDSPPGVISLPHDSLPPAPSDRVAALGWQTWMLSGDNIEKQAAKIAIQAGYTRPTDKFTMSAADTIESTDSESIESKARMIVKLQASKDHYIPTASCMALFIAGKAHLDIEDPIENKWIRVILTSGVLMHMHQGSHIRVAFEDPDGYLDALVWTNENVPPSDIDWIKAEGNHDHPVRLNYLNKLSTQR
;
A
#
# COMPACT_ATOMS: atom_id res chain seq x y z
N MET A 1 3.79 -16.64 -11.35
CA MET A 1 4.95 -15.76 -11.05
C MET A 1 4.81 -15.29 -9.60
N SER A 2 5.90 -15.04 -8.89
CA SER A 2 5.86 -14.46 -7.54
C SER A 2 5.89 -12.92 -7.62
N ILE A 3 5.39 -12.27 -6.56
CA ILE A 3 5.55 -10.82 -6.38
C ILE A 3 7.03 -10.52 -6.18
N ARG A 4 7.52 -9.46 -6.81
CA ARG A 4 8.90 -9.00 -6.66
C ARG A 4 8.96 -7.94 -5.56
N ALA A 5 9.87 -8.14 -4.62
CA ALA A 5 10.16 -7.19 -3.57
C ALA A 5 11.68 -7.08 -3.35
N HIS A 6 12.18 -5.87 -3.16
CA HIS A 6 13.61 -5.57 -3.01
C HIS A 6 13.84 -4.56 -1.92
N TYR A 7 14.92 -4.71 -1.16
CA TYR A 7 15.33 -3.64 -0.26
C TYR A 7 15.86 -2.44 -1.05
N HIS A 8 15.79 -1.26 -0.44
CA HIS A 8 16.57 -0.11 -0.88
C HIS A 8 16.86 0.83 0.29
N ASP A 9 17.99 1.53 0.18
CA ASP A 9 18.42 2.56 1.13
C ASP A 9 18.16 3.99 0.58
N SER A 10 17.47 4.10 -0.56
CA SER A 10 17.13 5.40 -1.15
C SER A 10 16.38 6.26 -0.14
N PRO A 11 16.80 7.53 0.04
CA PRO A 11 16.06 8.48 0.84
C PRO A 11 14.61 8.59 0.34
N PRO A 12 13.72 9.07 1.20
CA PRO A 12 12.36 9.33 0.83
C PRO A 12 12.24 10.09 -0.50
N GLY A 13 11.45 9.57 -1.46
CA GLY A 13 11.09 10.21 -2.73
C GLY A 13 12.20 10.43 -3.76
N VAL A 14 13.27 9.63 -3.74
CA VAL A 14 14.18 9.52 -4.90
C VAL A 14 13.69 8.39 -5.79
N ILE A 15 13.10 8.72 -6.94
CA ILE A 15 12.52 7.77 -7.89
C ILE A 15 13.56 7.33 -8.95
N SER A 16 14.71 8.01 -9.01
CA SER A 16 15.70 7.90 -10.10
C SER A 16 16.81 6.84 -9.91
N LEU A 17 16.94 6.22 -8.74
CA LEU A 17 17.98 5.20 -8.52
C LEU A 17 17.50 3.82 -9.03
N PRO A 18 18.39 2.92 -9.48
CA PRO A 18 18.00 1.54 -9.77
C PRO A 18 17.59 0.86 -8.45
N HIS A 19 16.28 0.67 -8.24
CA HIS A 19 15.72 0.30 -6.94
C HIS A 19 15.86 -1.18 -6.58
N ASP A 20 16.58 -1.93 -7.42
CA ASP A 20 17.10 -3.28 -7.15
C ASP A 20 18.52 -3.21 -6.53
N SER A 21 18.91 -2.05 -5.99
CA SER A 21 20.25 -1.80 -5.44
C SER A 21 20.68 -2.75 -4.32
N LEU A 22 19.71 -3.40 -3.66
CA LEU A 22 19.91 -4.37 -2.59
C LEU A 22 19.22 -5.71 -2.93
N PRO A 23 19.60 -6.81 -2.26
CA PRO A 23 19.03 -8.12 -2.50
C PRO A 23 17.49 -8.14 -2.41
N PRO A 24 16.85 -9.11 -3.09
CA PRO A 24 15.42 -9.35 -2.95
C PRO A 24 15.01 -9.46 -1.48
N ALA A 25 13.93 -8.79 -1.10
CA ALA A 25 13.33 -8.96 0.21
C ALA A 25 12.59 -10.31 0.21
N PRO A 26 12.92 -11.24 1.13
CA PRO A 26 12.21 -12.52 1.22
C PRO A 26 10.72 -12.29 1.49
N SER A 27 9.84 -13.11 0.91
CA SER A 27 8.39 -13.07 1.17
C SER A 27 8.08 -13.14 2.67
N ASP A 28 8.84 -13.97 3.39
CA ASP A 28 8.68 -14.20 4.82
C ASP A 28 8.99 -12.94 5.63
N ARG A 29 9.83 -12.05 5.08
CA ARG A 29 10.14 -10.78 5.74
C ARG A 29 9.00 -9.78 5.60
N VAL A 30 8.41 -9.66 4.41
CA VAL A 30 7.20 -8.86 4.21
C VAL A 30 6.07 -9.39 5.10
N ALA A 31 5.94 -10.72 5.21
CA ALA A 31 5.00 -11.37 6.12
C ALA A 31 5.26 -11.06 7.61
N ALA A 32 6.52 -11.06 8.04
CA ALA A 32 6.90 -10.68 9.40
C ALA A 32 6.59 -9.21 9.74
N LEU A 33 6.41 -8.36 8.73
CA LEU A 33 5.93 -6.98 8.91
C LEU A 33 4.40 -6.89 8.97
N GLY A 34 3.69 -8.02 8.98
CA GLY A 34 2.23 -8.11 9.02
C GLY A 34 1.54 -7.98 7.66
N TRP A 35 2.30 -7.97 6.55
CA TRP A 35 1.76 -7.85 5.21
C TRP A 35 1.52 -9.22 4.59
N GLN A 36 0.40 -9.39 3.88
CA GLN A 36 0.13 -10.60 3.12
C GLN A 36 -0.03 -10.25 1.65
N THR A 37 0.54 -11.06 0.78
CA THR A 37 0.59 -10.76 -0.66
C THR A 37 0.31 -12.00 -1.48
N TRP A 38 -0.49 -11.87 -2.54
CA TRP A 38 -0.85 -12.95 -3.46
C TRP A 38 -0.69 -12.48 -4.90
N MET A 39 -0.14 -13.35 -5.76
CA MET A 39 -0.17 -13.13 -7.20
C MET A 39 -1.31 -13.95 -7.81
N LEU A 40 -2.36 -13.27 -8.26
CA LEU A 40 -3.49 -13.86 -8.95
C LEU A 40 -3.24 -13.87 -10.46
N SER A 41 -3.88 -14.79 -11.19
CA SER A 41 -3.76 -14.89 -12.64
C SER A 41 -5.04 -15.44 -13.29
N GLY A 42 -5.16 -15.26 -14.61
CA GLY A 42 -6.31 -15.67 -15.41
C GLY A 42 -7.41 -14.61 -15.52
N ASP A 43 -8.49 -14.93 -16.21
CA ASP A 43 -9.50 -13.94 -16.65
C ASP A 43 -10.41 -13.40 -15.53
N ASN A 44 -10.32 -13.94 -14.32
CA ASN A 44 -11.24 -13.65 -13.22
C ASN A 44 -10.51 -13.27 -11.91
N ILE A 45 -9.41 -12.51 -11.99
CA ILE A 45 -8.64 -12.09 -10.80
C ILE A 45 -9.50 -11.36 -9.76
N GLU A 46 -10.49 -10.58 -10.18
CA GLU A 46 -11.38 -9.84 -9.28
C GLU A 46 -12.26 -10.77 -8.44
N LYS A 47 -12.82 -11.83 -9.04
CA LYS A 47 -13.62 -12.83 -8.31
C LYS A 47 -12.74 -13.63 -7.34
N GLN A 48 -11.52 -13.95 -7.74
CA GLN A 48 -10.54 -14.62 -6.88
C GLN A 48 -10.18 -13.74 -5.67
N ALA A 49 -9.89 -12.46 -5.91
CA ALA A 49 -9.58 -11.50 -4.87
C ALA A 49 -10.76 -11.28 -3.92
N ALA A 50 -11.98 -11.12 -4.45
CA ALA A 50 -13.18 -10.99 -3.64
C ALA A 50 -13.38 -12.18 -2.70
N LYS A 51 -13.14 -13.41 -3.19
CA LYS A 51 -13.22 -14.62 -2.36
C LYS A 51 -12.21 -14.58 -1.21
N ILE A 52 -10.96 -14.22 -1.49
CA ILE A 52 -9.91 -14.11 -0.47
C ILE A 52 -10.25 -13.00 0.53
N ALA A 53 -10.69 -11.83 0.06
CA ALA A 53 -11.06 -10.69 0.88
C ALA A 53 -12.20 -11.04 1.85
N ILE A 54 -13.28 -11.66 1.35
CA ILE A 54 -14.41 -12.10 2.17
C ILE A 54 -13.97 -13.14 3.22
N GLN A 55 -13.13 -14.12 2.83
CA GLN A 55 -12.58 -15.10 3.77
C GLN A 55 -11.74 -14.47 4.88
N ALA A 56 -11.09 -13.34 4.59
CA ALA A 56 -10.31 -12.56 5.55
C ALA A 56 -11.15 -11.49 6.31
N GLY A 57 -12.47 -11.42 6.09
CA GLY A 57 -13.38 -10.47 6.75
C GLY A 57 -13.46 -9.08 6.13
N TYR A 58 -12.98 -8.90 4.90
CA TYR A 58 -13.06 -7.67 4.12
C TYR A 58 -14.22 -7.78 3.11
N THR A 59 -15.42 -7.45 3.55
CA THR A 59 -16.68 -7.71 2.82
C THR A 59 -17.20 -6.51 2.03
N ARG A 60 -16.66 -5.31 2.23
CA ARG A 60 -17.12 -4.08 1.56
C ARG A 60 -16.13 -3.61 0.48
N PRO A 61 -16.35 -3.99 -0.80
CA PRO A 61 -15.55 -3.49 -1.91
C PRO A 61 -15.87 -2.01 -2.19
N THR A 62 -14.88 -1.29 -2.72
CA THR A 62 -15.09 -0.03 -3.44
C THR A 62 -15.57 -0.31 -4.86
N ASP A 63 -15.94 0.73 -5.58
CA ASP A 63 -15.88 0.68 -7.04
C ASP A 63 -14.41 0.61 -7.49
N LYS A 64 -14.20 0.20 -8.75
CA LYS A 64 -12.87 0.29 -9.37
C LYS A 64 -12.53 1.75 -9.58
N PHE A 65 -11.29 2.11 -9.26
CA PHE A 65 -10.79 3.45 -9.51
C PHE A 65 -9.37 3.39 -10.07
N THR A 66 -9.01 4.44 -10.79
CA THR A 66 -7.68 4.62 -11.37
C THR A 66 -6.94 5.65 -10.54
N MET A 67 -5.70 5.37 -10.16
CA MET A 67 -4.79 6.39 -9.63
C MET A 67 -3.80 6.77 -10.73
N SER A 68 -3.60 8.06 -10.98
CA SER A 68 -2.66 8.55 -12.00
C SER A 68 -1.51 9.32 -11.35
N ALA A 69 -0.29 9.10 -11.84
CA ALA A 69 0.89 9.88 -11.46
C ALA A 69 0.70 11.40 -11.73
N ALA A 70 -0.16 11.73 -12.70
CA ALA A 70 -0.52 13.11 -13.04
C ALA A 70 -1.69 13.67 -12.22
N ASP A 71 -2.24 12.93 -11.23
CA ASP A 71 -3.36 13.41 -10.42
C ASP A 71 -2.97 14.68 -9.63
N THR A 72 -3.61 15.81 -9.97
CA THR A 72 -3.36 17.12 -9.34
C THR A 72 -4.39 17.51 -8.28
N ILE A 73 -5.37 16.64 -8.00
CA ILE A 73 -6.63 16.91 -7.27
C ILE A 73 -6.49 17.97 -6.18
N GLU A 74 -7.21 19.08 -6.34
CA GLU A 74 -7.19 20.24 -5.43
C GLU A 74 -8.24 20.16 -4.30
N SER A 75 -9.22 19.25 -4.39
CA SER A 75 -10.32 19.15 -3.42
C SER A 75 -10.21 17.90 -2.53
N THR A 76 -10.19 18.13 -1.21
CA THR A 76 -10.18 17.13 -0.13
C THR A 76 -11.57 16.85 0.45
N ASP A 77 -12.64 17.32 -0.19
CA ASP A 77 -13.99 17.30 0.41
C ASP A 77 -14.70 15.93 0.26
N SER A 78 -14.04 14.96 -0.37
CA SER A 78 -14.58 13.61 -0.54
C SER A 78 -14.01 12.66 0.49
N GLU A 79 -14.86 12.15 1.38
CA GLU A 79 -14.54 11.10 2.36
C GLU A 79 -14.33 9.70 1.71
N SER A 80 -14.40 9.60 0.37
CA SER A 80 -14.31 8.32 -0.32
C SER A 80 -12.90 7.73 -0.24
N ILE A 81 -12.83 6.40 -0.24
CA ILE A 81 -11.56 5.64 -0.24
C ILE A 81 -10.75 5.99 -1.50
N GLU A 82 -11.40 6.18 -2.65
CA GLU A 82 -10.74 6.58 -3.89
C GLU A 82 -10.03 7.93 -3.73
N SER A 83 -10.73 8.95 -3.21
CA SER A 83 -10.15 10.28 -3.05
C SER A 83 -8.95 10.26 -2.10
N LYS A 84 -9.05 9.48 -1.02
CA LYS A 84 -7.96 9.28 -0.07
C LYS A 84 -6.79 8.50 -0.68
N ALA A 85 -7.05 7.48 -1.50
CA ALA A 85 -6.01 6.74 -2.21
C ALA A 85 -5.27 7.62 -3.24
N ARG A 86 -6.00 8.44 -4.00
CA ARG A 86 -5.42 9.40 -4.96
C ARG A 86 -4.59 10.48 -4.25
N MET A 87 -4.94 10.85 -3.02
CA MET A 87 -4.13 11.76 -2.21
C MET A 87 -2.72 11.21 -1.94
N ILE A 88 -2.58 9.90 -1.69
CA ILE A 88 -1.26 9.25 -1.51
C ILE A 88 -0.39 9.45 -2.75
N VAL A 89 -0.98 9.35 -3.94
CA VAL A 89 -0.28 9.53 -5.22
C VAL A 89 0.16 10.97 -5.43
N LYS A 90 -0.72 11.94 -5.19
CA LYS A 90 -0.36 13.37 -5.24
C LYS A 90 0.85 13.68 -4.36
N LEU A 91 0.85 13.10 -3.16
CA LEU A 91 1.90 13.35 -2.18
C LEU A 91 3.18 12.53 -2.45
N GLN A 92 3.24 11.72 -3.51
CA GLN A 92 4.51 11.21 -4.06
C GLN A 92 5.51 12.36 -4.30
N ALA A 93 5.02 13.51 -4.78
CA ALA A 93 5.85 14.69 -5.05
C ALA A 93 6.47 15.30 -3.79
N SER A 94 5.79 15.23 -2.64
CA SER A 94 6.31 15.75 -1.37
C SER A 94 7.32 14.82 -0.71
N LYS A 95 7.49 13.59 -1.23
CA LYS A 95 8.39 12.57 -0.69
C LYS A 95 8.03 12.11 0.73
N ASP A 96 6.83 12.46 1.19
CA ASP A 96 6.31 12.04 2.49
C ASP A 96 5.94 10.54 2.48
N HIS A 97 5.81 9.98 3.68
CA HIS A 97 5.24 8.65 3.91
C HIS A 97 3.93 8.78 4.66
N TYR A 98 3.12 7.73 4.61
CA TYR A 98 1.77 7.73 5.18
C TYR A 98 1.56 6.56 6.12
N ILE A 99 0.64 6.76 7.05
CA ILE A 99 0.16 5.73 7.96
C ILE A 99 -1.30 5.43 7.59
N PRO A 100 -1.61 4.24 7.06
CA PRO A 100 -3.00 3.79 6.96
C PRO A 100 -3.58 3.65 8.36
N THR A 101 -4.70 4.31 8.65
CA THR A 101 -5.36 4.25 9.97
C THR A 101 -6.16 2.96 10.16
N ALA A 102 -6.56 2.33 9.06
CA ALA A 102 -7.28 1.07 9.02
C ALA A 102 -6.66 0.11 8.01
N SER A 103 -6.76 -1.20 8.30
CA SER A 103 -6.30 -2.22 7.37
C SER A 103 -7.29 -2.40 6.23
N CYS A 104 -6.79 -2.72 5.03
CA CYS A 104 -7.61 -3.01 3.86
C CYS A 104 -6.95 -4.08 2.99
N MET A 105 -7.69 -4.60 2.01
CA MET A 105 -7.13 -5.42 0.94
C MET A 105 -7.23 -4.68 -0.38
N ALA A 106 -6.16 -4.65 -1.16
CA ALA A 106 -6.09 -3.97 -2.45
C ALA A 106 -5.69 -4.95 -3.55
N LEU A 107 -6.52 -5.06 -4.58
CA LEU A 107 -6.19 -5.73 -5.84
C LEU A 107 -5.79 -4.68 -6.86
N PHE A 108 -4.68 -4.91 -7.54
CA PHE A 108 -4.25 -4.13 -8.69
C PHE A 108 -4.64 -4.83 -9.98
N ILE A 109 -5.40 -4.14 -10.83
CA ILE A 109 -6.07 -4.71 -12.01
C ILE A 109 -5.27 -4.40 -13.27
N ALA A 110 -4.78 -3.18 -13.41
CA ALA A 110 -4.02 -2.72 -14.56
C ALA A 110 -3.03 -1.62 -14.15
N GLY A 111 -2.08 -1.31 -15.04
CA GLY A 111 -1.03 -0.34 -14.77
C GLY A 111 0.12 -0.91 -13.92
N LYS A 112 1.03 -0.03 -13.51
CA LYS A 112 2.24 -0.37 -12.75
C LYS A 112 2.63 0.76 -11.81
N ALA A 113 2.95 0.42 -10.57
CA ALA A 113 3.52 1.33 -9.60
C ALA A 113 4.46 0.59 -8.64
N HIS A 114 5.07 1.33 -7.74
CA HIS A 114 5.86 0.82 -6.62
C HIS A 114 5.19 1.18 -5.30
N LEU A 115 5.14 0.22 -4.38
CA LEU A 115 4.79 0.45 -3.00
C LEU A 115 6.03 0.23 -2.14
N ASP A 116 6.50 1.28 -1.47
CA ASP A 116 7.56 1.18 -0.49
C ASP A 116 6.95 1.01 0.89
N ILE A 117 7.40 -0.02 1.59
CA ILE A 117 6.99 -0.40 2.94
C ILE A 117 8.21 -0.24 3.83
N GLU A 118 8.06 0.46 4.94
CA GLU A 118 9.13 0.57 5.92
C GLU A 118 9.30 -0.75 6.68
N ASP A 119 10.56 -1.16 6.83
CA ASP A 119 11.01 -2.21 7.73
C ASP A 119 11.64 -1.53 8.96
N PRO A 120 10.88 -1.29 10.05
CA PRO A 120 11.39 -0.62 11.24
C PRO A 120 12.38 -1.47 12.04
N ILE A 121 12.52 -2.76 11.72
CA ILE A 121 13.44 -3.67 12.41
C ILE A 121 14.84 -3.55 11.78
N GLU A 122 14.94 -3.57 10.44
CA GLU A 122 16.22 -3.33 9.74
C GLU A 122 16.52 -1.84 9.52
N ASN A 123 15.56 -0.95 9.81
CA ASN A 123 15.62 0.48 9.47
C ASN A 123 15.87 0.71 7.97
N LYS A 124 15.08 0.02 7.12
CA LYS A 124 15.18 0.04 5.66
C LYS A 124 13.81 0.15 5.01
N TRP A 125 13.79 0.33 3.70
CA TRP A 125 12.57 0.26 2.90
C TRP A 125 12.56 -0.98 2.02
N ILE A 126 11.39 -1.59 1.90
CA ILE A 126 11.11 -2.69 0.98
C ILE A 126 10.20 -2.16 -0.11
N ARG A 127 10.67 -2.18 -1.35
CA ARG A 127 9.88 -1.88 -2.53
C ARG A 127 9.17 -3.12 -3.02
N VAL A 128 7.86 -3.04 -3.16
CA VAL A 128 7.01 -4.05 -3.80
C VAL A 128 6.58 -3.52 -5.17
N ILE A 129 6.78 -4.32 -6.21
CA ILE A 129 6.32 -3.96 -7.57
C ILE A 129 4.83 -4.30 -7.69
N LEU A 130 4.00 -3.28 -7.89
CA LEU A 130 2.57 -3.40 -8.09
C LEU A 130 2.27 -3.56 -9.58
N THR A 131 1.65 -4.67 -9.95
CA THR A 131 1.19 -4.96 -11.32
C THR A 131 -0.17 -5.64 -11.27
N SER A 132 -0.81 -5.79 -12.43
CA SER A 132 -2.02 -6.61 -12.59
C SER A 132 -1.89 -7.97 -11.88
N GLY A 133 -2.92 -8.32 -11.12
CA GLY A 133 -3.02 -9.58 -10.38
C GLY A 133 -2.42 -9.56 -8.98
N VAL A 134 -1.66 -8.52 -8.61
CA VAL A 134 -1.16 -8.38 -7.24
C VAL A 134 -2.34 -8.04 -6.32
N LEU A 135 -2.61 -8.93 -5.36
CA LEU A 135 -3.49 -8.69 -4.23
C LEU A 135 -2.62 -8.54 -2.98
N MET A 136 -2.93 -7.57 -2.14
CA MET A 136 -2.25 -7.39 -0.87
C MET A 136 -3.18 -7.00 0.26
N HIS A 137 -2.83 -7.46 1.46
CA HIS A 137 -3.38 -6.98 2.71
C HIS A 137 -2.47 -5.88 3.24
N MET A 138 -2.99 -4.66 3.28
CA MET A 138 -2.32 -3.48 3.81
C MET A 138 -2.59 -3.39 5.30
N HIS A 139 -1.53 -3.42 6.11
CA HIS A 139 -1.65 -3.36 7.55
C HIS A 139 -1.66 -1.92 8.05
N GLN A 140 -2.66 -1.56 8.87
CA GLN A 140 -2.70 -0.26 9.53
C GLN A 140 -1.43 0.02 10.36
N GLY A 141 -1.02 1.27 10.45
CA GLY A 141 0.15 1.67 11.24
C GLY A 141 1.49 1.48 10.54
N SER A 142 1.55 0.78 9.41
CA SER A 142 2.77 0.71 8.59
C SER A 142 3.08 2.08 7.97
N HIS A 143 4.35 2.41 7.79
CA HIS A 143 4.72 3.53 6.93
C HIS A 143 4.78 3.03 5.49
N ILE A 144 4.09 3.74 4.60
CA ILE A 144 4.05 3.42 3.18
C ILE A 144 4.30 4.63 2.29
N ARG A 145 4.72 4.37 1.06
CA ARG A 145 4.74 5.33 -0.05
C ARG A 145 4.36 4.64 -1.35
N VAL A 146 3.59 5.32 -2.19
CA VAL A 146 3.37 4.91 -3.58
C VAL A 146 4.22 5.78 -4.51
N ALA A 147 4.84 5.16 -5.50
CA ALA A 147 5.60 5.87 -6.53
C ALA A 147 5.36 5.29 -7.93
N PHE A 148 5.17 6.16 -8.91
CA PHE A 148 5.15 5.80 -10.33
C PHE A 148 6.53 6.01 -10.97
N GLU A 149 6.90 5.12 -11.89
CA GLU A 149 8.13 5.25 -12.69
C GLU A 149 8.01 6.32 -13.77
N ASP A 150 6.82 6.50 -14.33
CA ASP A 150 6.52 7.38 -15.45
C ASP A 150 5.57 8.51 -14.98
N PRO A 151 5.78 9.77 -15.39
CA PRO A 151 4.83 10.86 -15.15
C PRO A 151 3.41 10.59 -15.67
N ASP A 152 3.24 9.75 -16.70
CA ASP A 152 1.94 9.31 -17.22
C ASP A 152 1.52 7.93 -16.67
N GLY A 153 2.23 7.43 -15.65
CA GLY A 153 1.95 6.15 -15.01
C GLY A 153 0.58 6.14 -14.35
N TYR A 154 -0.08 4.98 -14.35
CA TYR A 154 -1.36 4.78 -13.69
C TYR A 154 -1.45 3.41 -13.05
N LEU A 155 -2.41 3.26 -12.14
CA LEU A 155 -2.71 2.01 -11.45
C LEU A 155 -4.22 1.91 -11.20
N ASP A 156 -4.86 0.90 -11.80
CA ASP A 156 -6.25 0.59 -11.53
C ASP A 156 -6.34 -0.34 -10.32
N ALA A 157 -7.17 0.02 -9.36
CA ALA A 157 -7.30 -0.70 -8.11
C ALA A 157 -8.76 -0.96 -7.72
N LEU A 158 -8.93 -2.02 -6.93
CA LEU A 158 -10.15 -2.37 -6.23
C LEU A 158 -9.79 -2.66 -4.77
N VAL A 159 -10.46 -1.99 -3.84
CA VAL A 159 -10.14 -2.09 -2.41
C VAL A 159 -11.31 -2.70 -1.65
N TRP A 160 -11.02 -3.63 -0.74
CA TRP A 160 -11.98 -4.16 0.23
C TRP A 160 -11.63 -3.69 1.62
N THR A 161 -12.67 -3.31 2.35
CA THR A 161 -12.56 -2.85 3.73
C THR A 161 -13.44 -3.72 4.63
N ASN A 162 -13.10 -3.77 5.91
CA ASN A 162 -13.91 -4.47 6.89
C ASN A 162 -15.23 -3.71 7.09
N GLU A 163 -16.36 -4.41 7.08
CA GLU A 163 -17.70 -3.85 7.27
C GLU A 163 -17.84 -3.07 8.60
N ASN A 164 -17.07 -3.48 9.61
CA ASN A 164 -17.11 -2.87 10.94
C ASN A 164 -16.30 -1.57 11.04
N VAL A 165 -15.56 -1.20 9.98
CA VAL A 165 -14.79 0.05 9.93
C VAL A 165 -15.59 1.07 9.12
N PRO A 166 -16.03 2.19 9.69
CA PRO A 166 -16.65 3.28 8.92
C PRO A 166 -15.71 3.83 7.82
N PRO A 167 -16.21 4.23 6.64
CA PRO A 167 -15.39 4.88 5.62
C PRO A 167 -14.67 6.15 6.09
N SER A 168 -15.27 6.87 7.04
CA SER A 168 -14.67 8.03 7.71
C SER A 168 -13.37 7.70 8.44
N ASP A 169 -13.27 6.48 8.99
CA ASP A 169 -12.16 6.05 9.84
C ASP A 169 -10.98 5.50 9.04
N ILE A 170 -11.18 5.25 7.75
CA ILE A 170 -10.14 4.83 6.82
C ILE A 170 -9.47 6.09 6.29
N ASP A 171 -8.24 6.34 6.68
CA ASP A 171 -7.46 7.49 6.24
C ASP A 171 -5.99 7.11 6.04
N TRP A 172 -5.28 7.95 5.30
CA TRP A 172 -3.85 7.87 5.09
C TRP A 172 -3.22 9.17 5.54
N ILE A 173 -2.90 9.22 6.82
CA ILE A 173 -2.34 10.41 7.45
C ILE A 173 -0.85 10.53 7.11
N LYS A 174 -0.36 11.76 6.96
CA LYS A 174 1.07 12.02 6.81
C LYS A 174 1.83 11.53 8.05
N ALA A 175 2.93 10.82 7.85
CA ALA A 175 3.77 10.31 8.94
C ALA A 175 4.50 11.42 9.70
N GLU A 176 4.87 12.52 9.02
CA GLU A 176 5.46 13.69 9.67
C GLU A 176 4.50 14.23 10.74
N GLY A 177 5.00 14.37 11.97
CA GLY A 177 4.20 14.79 13.12
C GLY A 177 3.27 13.72 13.70
N ASN A 178 3.21 12.52 13.12
CA ASN A 178 2.31 11.42 13.54
C ASN A 178 3.05 10.12 13.91
N HIS A 179 4.34 10.21 14.25
CA HIS A 179 5.11 9.04 14.70
C HIS A 179 4.54 8.37 15.96
N ASP A 180 3.93 9.16 16.85
CA ASP A 180 3.28 8.70 18.09
C ASP A 180 1.79 8.38 17.91
N HIS A 181 1.30 8.32 16.66
CA HIS A 181 -0.10 8.00 16.40
C HIS A 181 -0.45 6.61 16.98
N PRO A 182 -1.57 6.45 17.71
CA PRO A 182 -1.87 5.20 18.42
C PRO A 182 -1.86 3.95 17.53
N VAL A 183 -2.31 4.07 16.29
CA VAL A 183 -2.30 2.97 15.30
C VAL A 183 -0.88 2.56 14.94
N ARG A 184 0.05 3.52 14.80
CA ARG A 184 1.47 3.28 14.53
C ARG A 184 2.16 2.64 15.73
N LEU A 185 1.93 3.16 16.93
CA LEU A 185 2.48 2.58 18.16
C LEU A 185 2.00 1.14 18.36
N ASN A 186 0.72 0.85 18.12
CA ASN A 186 0.19 -0.51 18.18
C ASN A 186 0.85 -1.43 17.13
N TYR A 187 1.05 -0.94 15.90
CA TYR A 187 1.77 -1.68 14.87
C TYR A 187 3.19 -2.04 15.31
N LEU A 188 3.96 -1.06 15.79
CA LEU A 188 5.33 -1.28 16.28
C LEU A 188 5.40 -2.25 17.47
N ASN A 189 4.44 -2.16 18.40
CA ASN A 189 4.34 -3.06 19.53
C ASN A 189 4.05 -4.50 19.09
N LYS A 190 3.18 -4.71 18.09
CA LYS A 190 2.94 -6.05 17.55
C LYS A 190 4.20 -6.64 16.93
N LEU A 191 4.96 -5.85 16.17
CA LEU A 191 6.21 -6.31 15.57
C LEU A 191 7.28 -6.67 16.61
N SER A 192 7.36 -5.93 17.72
CA SER A 192 8.34 -6.23 18.77
C SER A 192 8.01 -7.51 19.54
N THR A 193 6.73 -7.85 19.68
CA THR A 193 6.28 -9.11 20.33
C THR A 193 6.43 -10.37 19.48
N GLN A 194 6.74 -10.23 18.19
CA GLN A 194 6.95 -11.35 17.26
C GLN A 194 8.43 -11.77 17.14
N ARG A 195 9.33 -11.10 17.87
CA ARG A 195 10.76 -11.45 17.99
C ARG A 195 10.97 -12.52 19.06
#